data_AF-G7INM8-F1
#
_entry.id   AF-G7INM8-F1
#
_cell.length_a   1.000
_cell.length_b   1.000
_cell.length_c   1.000
_cell.angle_alpha   90.00
_cell.angle_beta   90.00
_cell.angle_gamma   90.00
#
_symmetry.space_group_name_H-M   'P 1'
#
loop_
_entity.id
_entity.type
_entity.pdbx_description
1 polymer ?
#
loop_
_entity_poly.entity_id
_entity_poly.type
_entity_poly.pdbx_seq_one_letter_code
_entity_poly.pdbx_strand_id
1 'polypeptide(L)'
;MASSSSSSWREGMSSDNIKGLVLALSSSFFIGASFIVKKKGLKKAGASGIRAGSGGYSYLYEPLWWVGMITMIVGEIANFAAYAFAPAILVTPLGALSIIISAALAHIILRERLHIFGVLGCALCVVGSTTIVLHAPQEREIESVPEVWDLAMDPAFLFYAALVITATFILVFHFIPLYGQTHIMVYIGVCSLVGSLSVMSVKALGIAIKLTLSGMNQLIYPQTWVFALVVTVCVLTQMNYLNKVDSE
;
A
#
# COMPACT_ATOMS: atom_id res chain seq x y z
N MET A 1 -51.76 -11.79 6.47
CA MET A 1 -50.98 -11.00 7.45
C MET A 1 -49.52 -11.11 7.02
N ALA A 2 -49.06 -10.17 6.21
CA ALA A 2 -47.73 -10.18 5.59
C ALA A 2 -46.99 -8.91 6.01
N SER A 3 -46.15 -9.00 7.04
CA SER A 3 -45.22 -7.93 7.44
C SER A 3 -44.38 -8.37 8.66
N SER A 4 -43.29 -9.13 8.47
CA SER A 4 -42.26 -9.29 9.51
C SER A 4 -40.95 -9.96 9.03
N SER A 5 -40.55 -9.78 7.76
CA SER A 5 -39.32 -10.40 7.25
C SER A 5 -38.37 -9.41 6.55
N SER A 6 -38.42 -8.13 6.92
CA SER A 6 -37.56 -7.09 6.34
C SER A 6 -36.79 -6.23 7.36
N SER A 7 -36.91 -6.51 8.67
CA SER A 7 -36.21 -5.77 9.73
C SER A 7 -34.91 -6.44 10.23
N SER A 8 -34.74 -7.76 10.01
CA SER A 8 -33.61 -8.52 10.57
C SER A 8 -32.23 -8.24 9.93
N TRP A 9 -32.17 -7.62 8.74
CA TRP A 9 -30.89 -7.34 8.06
C TRP A 9 -30.22 -6.03 8.51
N ARG A 10 -30.92 -5.16 9.26
CA ARG A 10 -30.38 -3.85 9.69
C ARG A 10 -29.82 -3.83 11.12
N GLU A 11 -30.20 -4.77 11.99
CA GLU A 11 -29.87 -4.69 13.43
C GLU A 11 -28.64 -5.51 13.88
N GLY A 12 -28.13 -6.42 13.04
CA GLY A 12 -26.87 -7.15 13.31
C GLY A 12 -25.59 -6.44 12.83
N MET A 13 -25.72 -5.27 12.20
CA MET A 13 -24.64 -4.52 11.53
C MET A 13 -23.98 -3.44 12.44
N SER A 14 -24.19 -3.49 13.76
CA SER A 14 -24.71 -2.34 14.53
C SER A 14 -23.77 -1.56 15.48
N SER A 15 -22.49 -1.86 15.65
CA SER A 15 -21.56 -0.95 16.38
C SER A 15 -20.11 -1.19 16.02
N ASP A 16 -19.70 -2.46 15.92
CA ASP A 16 -18.32 -2.79 15.61
C ASP A 16 -17.98 -2.50 14.14
N ASN A 17 -18.90 -2.74 13.22
CA ASN A 17 -18.74 -2.29 11.82
C ASN A 17 -18.60 -0.76 11.70
N ILE A 18 -19.32 0.00 12.54
CA ILE A 18 -19.22 1.48 12.57
C ILE A 18 -17.85 1.90 13.10
N LYS A 19 -17.37 1.25 14.18
CA LYS A 19 -16.01 1.47 14.69
C LYS A 19 -14.96 1.15 13.63
N GLY A 20 -15.10 0.00 12.94
CA GLY A 20 -14.21 -0.39 11.85
C GLY A 20 -14.23 0.60 10.68
N LEU A 21 -15.41 1.11 10.30
CA LEU A 21 -15.55 2.13 9.27
C LEU A 21 -14.85 3.44 9.66
N VAL A 22 -15.08 3.94 10.89
CA VAL A 22 -14.45 5.17 11.39
C VAL A 22 -12.93 5.00 11.48
N LEU A 23 -12.45 3.83 11.93
CA LEU A 23 -11.03 3.50 11.96
C LEU A 23 -10.41 3.44 10.56
N ALA A 24 -11.11 2.85 9.58
CA ALA A 24 -10.63 2.79 8.21
C ALA A 24 -10.60 4.17 7.53
N LEU A 25 -11.60 5.01 7.78
CA LEU A 25 -11.63 6.40 7.27
C LEU A 25 -10.54 7.26 7.90
N SER A 26 -10.37 7.18 9.22
CA SER A 26 -9.30 7.91 9.91
C SER A 26 -7.91 7.44 9.49
N SER A 27 -7.71 6.13 9.34
CA SER A 27 -6.51 5.53 8.77
C SER A 27 -6.21 6.08 7.38
N SER A 28 -7.21 6.07 6.48
CA SER A 28 -7.04 6.55 5.10
C SER A 28 -6.68 8.03 5.06
N PHE A 29 -7.23 8.83 5.98
CA PHE A 29 -6.86 10.23 6.13
C PHE A 29 -5.41 10.39 6.61
N PHE A 30 -4.99 9.67 7.66
CA PHE A 30 -3.63 9.74 8.17
C PHE A 30 -2.60 9.27 7.13
N ILE A 31 -2.87 8.16 6.45
CA ILE A 31 -2.01 7.64 5.38
C ILE A 31 -1.93 8.67 4.24
N GLY A 32 -3.07 9.19 3.77
CA GLY A 32 -3.10 10.20 2.71
C GLY A 32 -2.36 11.49 3.07
N ALA A 33 -2.57 12.00 4.28
CA ALA A 33 -1.88 13.19 4.79
C ALA A 33 -0.37 12.95 4.97
N SER A 34 0.03 11.74 5.39
CA SER A 34 1.43 11.38 5.61
C SER A 34 2.28 11.54 4.34
N PHE A 35 1.75 11.17 3.18
CA PHE A 35 2.43 11.33 1.89
C PHE A 35 2.69 12.81 1.58
N ILE A 36 1.71 13.67 1.82
CA ILE A 36 1.83 15.10 1.53
C ILE A 36 2.78 15.79 2.50
N VAL A 37 2.76 15.40 3.77
CA VAL A 37 3.72 15.89 4.78
C VAL A 37 5.14 15.44 4.44
N LYS A 38 5.35 14.16 4.08
CA LYS A 38 6.65 13.65 3.63
C LYS A 38 7.15 14.40 2.39
N LYS A 39 6.29 14.58 1.38
CA LYS A 39 6.62 15.35 0.16
C LYS A 39 7.04 16.78 0.50
N LYS A 40 6.32 17.45 1.39
CA LYS A 40 6.68 18.80 1.85
C LYS A 40 8.02 18.82 2.61
N GLY A 41 8.26 17.82 3.46
CA GLY A 41 9.54 17.63 4.16
C GLY A 41 10.71 17.41 3.19
N LEU A 42 10.52 16.54 2.19
CA LEU A 42 11.52 16.27 1.15
C LEU A 42 11.86 17.53 0.35
N LYS A 43 10.85 18.32 -0.06
CA LYS A 43 11.06 19.59 -0.77
C LYS A 43 11.84 20.60 0.07
N LYS A 44 11.56 20.67 1.37
CA LYS A 44 12.28 21.55 2.30
C LYS A 44 13.73 21.10 2.53
N ALA A 45 13.94 19.80 2.74
CA ALA A 45 15.28 19.21 2.87
C ALA A 45 16.13 19.38 1.60
N GLY A 46 15.49 19.33 0.42
CA GLY A 46 16.14 19.57 -0.86
C GLY A 46 16.49 21.03 -1.14
N ALA A 47 15.97 21.98 -0.35
CA ALA A 47 16.36 23.40 -0.44
C ALA A 47 17.57 23.73 0.45
N SER A 48 17.79 22.95 1.52
CA SER A 48 18.91 23.11 2.47
C SER A 48 20.06 22.13 2.24
N GLY A 49 19.86 21.08 1.44
CA GLY A 49 20.86 20.04 1.16
C GLY A 49 20.63 19.34 -0.18
N ILE A 50 21.34 18.23 -0.40
CA ILE A 50 21.23 17.47 -1.65
C ILE A 50 19.86 16.79 -1.70
N ARG A 51 19.11 17.02 -2.78
CA ARG A 51 17.79 16.42 -3.01
C ARG A 51 17.86 14.89 -2.98
N ALA A 52 16.81 14.26 -2.47
CA ALA A 52 16.70 12.79 -2.50
C ALA A 52 16.76 12.24 -3.93
N GLY A 53 16.20 12.97 -4.90
CA GLY A 53 16.22 12.68 -6.35
C GLY A 53 17.61 12.55 -6.95
N SER A 54 18.60 13.24 -6.39
CA SER A 54 20.02 13.16 -6.79
C SER A 54 20.85 12.24 -5.88
N GLY A 55 20.21 11.45 -5.00
CA GLY A 55 20.87 10.49 -4.10
C GLY A 55 21.25 11.04 -2.73
N GLY A 56 20.77 12.22 -2.35
CA GLY A 56 21.04 12.82 -1.04
C GLY A 56 20.17 12.25 0.09
N TYR A 57 20.76 12.07 1.28
CA TYR A 57 20.06 11.62 2.50
C TYR A 57 19.69 12.77 3.45
N SER A 58 19.74 14.03 2.99
CA SER A 58 19.48 15.22 3.82
C SER A 58 18.07 15.24 4.45
N TYR A 59 17.11 14.52 3.87
CA TYR A 59 15.75 14.41 4.40
C TYR A 59 15.67 13.71 5.76
N LEU A 60 16.66 12.89 6.13
CA LEU A 60 16.71 12.23 7.44
C LEU A 60 16.86 13.22 8.60
N TYR A 61 17.38 14.42 8.33
CA TYR A 61 17.52 15.49 9.32
C TYR A 61 16.30 16.41 9.38
N GLU A 62 15.37 16.33 8.43
CA GLU A 62 14.21 17.21 8.40
C GLU A 62 13.08 16.65 9.29
N PRO A 63 12.67 17.36 10.36
CA PRO A 63 11.65 16.87 11.29
C PRO A 63 10.29 16.66 10.62
N LEU A 64 9.95 17.44 9.58
CA LEU A 64 8.69 17.26 8.84
C LEU A 64 8.60 15.89 8.15
N TRP A 65 9.72 15.35 7.67
CA TRP A 65 9.72 14.01 7.06
C TRP A 65 9.39 12.94 8.11
N TRP A 66 9.99 13.05 9.30
CA TRP A 66 9.70 12.15 10.42
C TRP A 66 8.26 12.26 10.93
N VAL A 67 7.69 13.47 10.99
CA VAL A 67 6.26 13.64 11.30
C VAL A 67 5.40 12.89 10.29
N GLY A 68 5.75 12.97 9.00
CA GLY A 68 5.08 12.20 7.96
C GLY A 68 5.20 10.69 8.18
N MET A 69 6.40 10.19 8.48
CA MET A 69 6.62 8.76 8.78
C MET A 69 5.84 8.27 10.00
N ILE A 70 5.82 9.02 11.10
CA ILE A 70 5.06 8.68 12.31
C ILE A 70 3.56 8.65 12.00
N THR A 71 3.07 9.65 11.24
CA THR A 71 1.66 9.71 10.84
C THR A 71 1.26 8.52 9.97
N MET A 72 2.15 8.06 9.08
CA MET A 72 1.95 6.85 8.29
C MET A 72 1.82 5.60 9.18
N ILE A 73 2.71 5.45 10.18
CA ILE A 73 2.68 4.31 11.12
C ILE A 73 1.37 4.30 11.91
N VAL A 74 0.93 5.46 12.42
CA VAL A 74 -0.37 5.57 13.12
C VAL A 74 -1.52 5.19 12.20
N GLY A 75 -1.48 5.64 10.95
CA GLY A 75 -2.46 5.28 9.93
C GLY A 75 -2.52 3.77 9.67
N GLU A 76 -1.37 3.10 9.54
CA GLU A 76 -1.30 1.65 9.35
C GLU A 76 -1.80 0.86 10.59
N ILE A 77 -1.51 1.32 11.81
CA ILE A 77 -2.05 0.70 13.03
C ILE A 77 -3.58 0.83 13.07
N ALA A 78 -4.11 2.00 12.72
CA ALA A 78 -5.56 2.21 12.63
C ALA A 78 -6.19 1.37 11.50
N ASN A 79 -5.47 1.18 10.38
CA ASN A 79 -5.89 0.31 9.28
C ASN A 79 -6.02 -1.14 9.76
N PHE A 80 -4.99 -1.62 10.46
CA PHE A 80 -4.96 -2.95 11.04
C PHE A 80 -6.09 -3.15 12.06
N ALA A 81 -6.32 -2.17 12.92
CA ALA A 81 -7.46 -2.20 13.85
C ALA A 81 -8.80 -2.24 13.10
N ALA A 82 -8.95 -1.53 11.99
CA ALA A 82 -10.17 -1.55 11.19
C ALA A 82 -10.48 -2.96 10.65
N TYR A 83 -9.46 -3.72 10.21
CA TYR A 83 -9.61 -5.11 9.79
C TYR A 83 -10.09 -6.06 10.91
N ALA A 84 -9.89 -5.71 12.19
CA ALA A 84 -10.39 -6.49 13.31
C ALA A 84 -11.89 -6.26 13.58
N PHE A 85 -12.43 -5.11 13.18
CA PHE A 85 -13.81 -4.70 13.49
C PHE A 85 -14.74 -4.65 12.27
N ALA A 86 -14.19 -4.61 11.06
CA ALA A 86 -14.94 -4.59 9.81
C ALA A 86 -14.38 -5.62 8.80
N PRO A 87 -15.24 -6.21 7.96
CA PRO A 87 -14.81 -7.16 6.94
C PRO A 87 -13.89 -6.51 5.91
N ALA A 88 -12.91 -7.27 5.42
CA ALA A 88 -11.89 -6.80 4.48
C ALA A 88 -12.50 -6.15 3.23
N ILE A 89 -13.62 -6.68 2.73
CA ILE A 89 -14.34 -6.14 1.57
C ILE A 89 -14.80 -4.69 1.74
N LEU A 90 -15.01 -4.23 2.98
CA LEU A 90 -15.32 -2.82 3.28
C LEU A 90 -14.05 -1.99 3.49
N VAL A 91 -13.00 -2.56 4.10
CA VAL A 91 -11.77 -1.83 4.44
C VAL A 91 -10.88 -1.60 3.20
N THR A 92 -10.78 -2.58 2.30
CA THR A 92 -9.97 -2.50 1.08
C THR A 92 -10.31 -1.31 0.16
N PRO A 93 -11.59 -1.01 -0.17
CA PRO A 93 -11.91 0.18 -0.96
C PRO A 93 -11.69 1.49 -0.21
N LEU A 94 -11.75 1.49 1.13
CA LEU A 94 -11.44 2.68 1.92
C LEU A 94 -9.96 3.04 1.81
N GLY A 95 -9.07 2.07 1.66
CA GLY A 95 -7.66 2.32 1.36
C GLY A 95 -7.44 3.17 0.11
N ALA A 96 -8.29 3.04 -0.92
CA ALA A 96 -8.25 3.89 -2.12
C ALA A 96 -8.57 5.37 -1.82
N LEU A 97 -9.35 5.65 -0.76
CA LEU A 97 -9.62 7.02 -0.32
C LEU A 97 -8.35 7.74 0.12
N SER A 98 -7.34 7.03 0.64
CA SER A 98 -6.06 7.65 1.02
C SER A 98 -5.37 8.34 -0.16
N ILE A 99 -5.48 7.76 -1.36
CA ILE A 99 -4.94 8.32 -2.60
C ILE A 99 -5.71 9.60 -2.97
N ILE A 100 -7.03 9.58 -2.90
CA ILE A 100 -7.87 10.76 -3.17
C ILE A 100 -7.60 11.88 -2.15
N ILE A 101 -7.51 11.54 -0.86
CA ILE A 101 -7.19 12.49 0.21
C ILE A 101 -5.81 13.10 -0.02
N SER A 102 -4.81 12.29 -0.40
CA SER A 102 -3.47 12.78 -0.72
C SER A 102 -3.51 13.76 -1.90
N ALA A 103 -4.25 13.45 -2.97
CA ALA A 103 -4.39 14.31 -4.13
C ALA A 103 -5.08 15.65 -3.78
N ALA A 104 -6.13 15.61 -2.96
CA ALA A 104 -6.83 16.81 -2.48
C ALA A 104 -5.92 17.67 -1.59
N LEU A 105 -5.20 17.06 -0.65
CA LEU A 105 -4.26 17.75 0.23
C LEU A 105 -3.05 18.31 -0.53
N ALA A 106 -2.57 17.64 -1.59
CA ALA A 106 -1.53 18.18 -2.46
C ALA A 106 -1.98 19.50 -3.12
N HIS A 107 -3.22 19.54 -3.62
CA HIS A 107 -3.79 20.75 -4.22
C HIS A 107 -3.95 21.89 -3.19
N ILE A 108 -4.33 21.58 -1.96
CA ILE A 108 -4.56 22.60 -0.91
C ILE A 108 -3.24 23.07 -0.27
N ILE A 109 -2.39 22.14 0.19
CA ILE A 109 -1.21 22.44 1.01
C ILE A 109 -0.01 22.82 0.14
N LEU A 110 0.22 22.13 -0.98
CA LEU A 110 1.35 22.40 -1.88
C LEU A 110 0.97 23.38 -3.00
N ARG A 111 -0.33 23.71 -3.15
CA ARG A 111 -0.87 24.53 -4.24
C ARG A 111 -0.49 24.00 -5.64
N GLU A 112 -0.31 22.69 -5.74
CA GLU A 112 -0.02 22.02 -7.00
C GLU A 112 -1.33 21.82 -7.78
N ARG A 113 -1.35 22.19 -9.06
CA ARG A 113 -2.47 21.88 -9.96
C ARG A 113 -2.48 20.37 -10.21
N LEU A 114 -3.61 19.71 -9.97
CA LEU A 114 -3.75 18.29 -10.26
C LEU A 114 -3.73 18.10 -11.80
N HIS A 115 -2.63 17.55 -12.31
CA HIS A 115 -2.47 17.31 -13.74
C HIS A 115 -3.47 16.25 -14.24
N ILE A 116 -3.74 16.20 -15.55
CA ILE A 116 -4.65 15.21 -16.17
C ILE A 116 -4.29 13.78 -15.77
N PHE A 117 -2.98 13.47 -15.69
CA PHE A 117 -2.49 12.17 -15.22
C PHE A 117 -2.85 11.88 -13.74
N GLY A 118 -2.91 12.89 -12.88
CA GLY A 118 -3.34 12.73 -11.48
C GLY A 118 -4.85 12.48 -11.35
N VAL A 119 -5.65 13.14 -12.20
CA VAL A 119 -7.10 12.87 -12.30
C VAL A 119 -7.35 11.46 -12.82
N LEU A 120 -6.62 11.05 -13.87
CA LEU A 120 -6.70 9.70 -14.42
C LEU A 120 -6.29 8.64 -13.38
N GLY A 121 -5.24 8.90 -12.60
CA GLY A 121 -4.82 8.02 -11.51
C GLY A 121 -5.88 7.88 -10.42
N CYS A 122 -6.52 8.97 -10.00
CA CYS A 122 -7.64 8.92 -9.06
C CYS A 122 -8.82 8.12 -9.63
N ALA A 123 -9.17 8.34 -10.91
CA ALA A 123 -10.25 7.63 -11.57
C ALA A 123 -9.96 6.11 -11.67
N LEU A 124 -8.75 5.75 -12.10
CA LEU A 124 -8.31 4.35 -12.16
C LEU A 124 -8.29 3.69 -10.79
N CYS A 125 -7.91 4.41 -9.73
CA CYS A 125 -7.94 3.90 -8.36
C CYS A 125 -9.37 3.59 -7.88
N VAL A 126 -10.33 4.48 -8.16
CA VAL A 126 -11.75 4.25 -7.84
C VAL A 126 -12.32 3.09 -8.64
N VAL A 127 -12.02 3.02 -9.93
CA VAL A 127 -12.48 1.91 -10.79
C VAL A 127 -11.87 0.59 -10.32
N GLY A 128 -10.57 0.56 -10.05
CA GLY A 128 -9.86 -0.62 -9.56
C GLY A 128 -10.40 -1.12 -8.22
N SER A 129 -10.55 -0.21 -7.24
CA SER A 129 -11.07 -0.57 -5.91
C SER A 129 -12.51 -1.08 -5.99
N THR A 130 -13.37 -0.44 -6.78
CA THR A 130 -14.76 -0.88 -6.99
C THR A 130 -14.82 -2.22 -7.72
N THR A 131 -13.98 -2.44 -8.73
CA THR A 131 -13.92 -3.70 -9.47
C THR A 131 -13.51 -4.85 -8.56
N ILE A 132 -12.53 -4.64 -7.68
CA ILE A 132 -12.11 -5.62 -6.67
C ILE A 132 -13.27 -5.95 -5.74
N VAL A 133 -13.98 -4.96 -5.20
CA VAL A 133 -15.11 -5.20 -4.30
C VAL A 133 -16.25 -5.97 -4.99
N LEU A 134 -16.55 -5.63 -6.24
CA LEU A 134 -17.66 -6.25 -6.99
C LEU A 134 -17.37 -7.69 -7.41
N HIS A 135 -16.11 -8.02 -7.72
CA HIS A 135 -15.71 -9.34 -8.22
C HIS A 135 -14.95 -10.17 -7.20
N ALA A 136 -14.74 -9.67 -5.98
CA ALA A 136 -14.09 -10.43 -4.92
C ALA A 136 -14.91 -11.70 -4.64
N PRO A 137 -14.40 -12.90 -4.99
CA PRO A 137 -15.03 -14.13 -4.53
C PRO A 137 -14.96 -14.15 -2.99
N GLN A 138 -15.82 -14.93 -2.34
CA GLN A 138 -15.62 -15.23 -0.92
C GLN A 138 -14.20 -15.77 -0.76
N GLU A 139 -13.41 -15.10 0.10
CA GLU A 139 -12.04 -15.50 0.39
C GLU A 139 -12.06 -16.98 0.76
N ARG A 140 -11.42 -17.83 -0.04
CA ARG A 140 -11.10 -19.19 0.39
C ARG A 140 -10.23 -19.02 1.63
N GLU A 141 -10.65 -19.60 2.75
CA GLU A 141 -9.86 -19.65 3.97
C GLU A 141 -8.63 -20.51 3.67
N ILE A 142 -7.55 -19.88 3.20
CA ILE A 142 -6.26 -20.53 3.09
C ILE A 142 -5.74 -20.65 4.53
N GLU A 143 -5.92 -21.82 5.12
CA GLU A 143 -5.65 -22.08 6.54
C GLU A 143 -4.17 -22.40 6.82
N SER A 144 -3.28 -22.36 5.83
CA SER A 144 -1.89 -22.75 6.06
C SER A 144 -0.84 -22.05 5.18
N VAL A 145 0.31 -21.71 5.78
CA VAL A 145 1.48 -21.14 5.09
C VAL A 145 2.07 -22.09 4.03
N PRO A 146 2.11 -23.42 4.24
CA PRO A 146 2.50 -24.37 3.20
C PRO A 146 1.61 -24.31 1.95
N GLU A 147 0.31 -24.10 2.09
CA GLU A 147 -0.60 -23.99 0.95
C GLU A 147 -0.36 -22.69 0.16
N VAL A 148 -0.06 -21.58 0.85
CA VAL A 148 0.39 -20.34 0.18
C VAL A 148 1.73 -20.55 -0.52
N TRP A 149 2.63 -21.34 0.07
CA TRP A 149 3.92 -21.68 -0.53
C TRP A 149 3.77 -22.55 -1.77
N ASP A 150 2.90 -23.55 -1.75
CA ASP A 150 2.62 -24.41 -2.91
C ASP A 150 1.99 -23.60 -4.04
N LEU A 151 1.09 -22.67 -3.72
CA LEU A 151 0.53 -21.74 -4.70
C LEU A 151 1.58 -20.76 -5.25
N ALA A 152 2.56 -20.35 -4.43
CA ALA A 152 3.69 -19.53 -4.86
C ALA A 152 4.71 -20.34 -5.69
N MET A 153 4.74 -21.66 -5.54
CA MET A 153 5.59 -22.56 -6.34
C MET A 153 4.90 -23.02 -7.64
N ASP A 154 3.63 -22.66 -7.83
CA ASP A 154 2.91 -22.93 -9.07
C ASP A 154 3.66 -22.30 -10.27
N PRO A 155 3.89 -23.04 -11.37
CA PRO A 155 4.67 -22.56 -12.51
C PRO A 155 4.13 -21.26 -13.11
N ALA A 156 2.82 -21.02 -13.05
CA ALA A 156 2.24 -19.76 -13.54
C ALA A 156 2.66 -18.57 -12.68
N PHE A 157 2.66 -18.73 -11.34
CA PHE A 157 3.12 -17.68 -10.42
C PHE A 157 4.62 -17.45 -10.54
N LEU A 158 5.43 -18.50 -10.64
CA LEU A 158 6.87 -18.39 -10.82
C LEU A 158 7.22 -17.66 -12.13
N PHE A 159 6.50 -17.96 -13.22
CA PHE A 159 6.68 -17.24 -14.49
C PHE A 159 6.32 -15.76 -14.37
N TYR A 160 5.20 -15.44 -13.72
CA TYR A 160 4.81 -14.07 -13.43
C TYR A 160 5.88 -13.35 -12.58
N ALA A 161 6.31 -13.95 -11.47
CA ALA A 161 7.31 -13.38 -10.58
C ALA A 161 8.66 -13.16 -11.31
N ALA A 162 9.10 -14.13 -12.11
CA ALA A 162 10.29 -14.00 -12.94
C ALA A 162 10.16 -12.84 -13.93
N LEU A 163 9.03 -12.73 -14.64
CA LEU A 163 8.78 -11.61 -15.56
C LEU A 163 8.82 -10.25 -14.85
N VAL A 164 8.16 -10.13 -13.69
CA VAL A 164 8.14 -8.89 -12.91
C VAL A 164 9.54 -8.52 -12.41
N ILE A 165 10.30 -9.48 -11.91
CA ILE A 165 11.68 -9.28 -11.46
C ILE A 165 12.54 -8.86 -12.64
N THR A 166 12.53 -9.59 -13.76
CA THR A 166 13.31 -9.26 -14.96
C THR A 166 12.95 -7.88 -15.52
N ALA A 167 11.65 -7.55 -15.63
CA ALA A 167 11.21 -6.23 -16.06
C ALA A 167 11.69 -5.13 -15.10
N THR A 168 11.64 -5.37 -13.79
CA THR A 168 12.16 -4.44 -12.77
C THR A 168 13.67 -4.24 -12.94
N PHE A 169 14.43 -5.31 -13.12
CA PHE A 169 15.89 -5.25 -13.36
C PHE A 169 16.21 -4.46 -14.63
N ILE A 170 15.49 -4.69 -15.73
CA ILE A 170 15.69 -3.95 -16.98
C ILE A 170 15.40 -2.46 -16.77
N LEU A 171 14.29 -2.12 -16.11
CA LEU A 171 13.96 -0.72 -15.80
C LEU A 171 15.06 -0.08 -14.95
N VAL A 172 15.52 -0.77 -13.90
CA VAL A 172 16.52 -0.22 -12.96
C VAL A 172 17.90 -0.06 -13.58
N PHE A 173 18.41 -1.07 -14.27
CA PHE A 173 19.79 -1.04 -14.78
C PHE A 173 19.92 -0.38 -16.16
N HIS A 174 18.87 -0.38 -16.97
CA HIS A 174 18.92 0.18 -18.33
C HIS A 174 18.19 1.51 -18.43
N PHE A 175 16.94 1.60 -17.98
CA PHE A 175 16.13 2.80 -18.19
C PHE A 175 16.38 3.92 -17.17
N ILE A 176 16.63 3.61 -15.89
CA ILE A 176 16.94 4.64 -14.89
C ILE A 176 18.22 5.44 -15.23
N PRO A 177 19.36 4.84 -15.62
CA PRO A 177 20.54 5.66 -15.95
C PRO A 177 20.36 6.49 -17.22
N LEU A 178 19.52 6.05 -18.17
CA LEU A 178 19.33 6.73 -19.46
C LEU A 178 18.21 7.79 -19.43
N TYR A 179 17.10 7.52 -18.72
CA TYR A 179 15.87 8.31 -18.75
C TYR A 179 15.35 8.70 -17.36
N GLY A 180 16.02 8.29 -16.28
CA GLY A 180 15.53 8.51 -14.92
C GLY A 180 15.39 9.98 -14.52
N GLN A 181 16.17 10.89 -15.10
CA GLN A 181 16.08 12.34 -14.81
C GLN A 181 15.12 13.09 -15.74
N THR A 182 14.63 12.45 -16.82
CA THR A 182 13.76 13.08 -17.83
C THR A 182 12.34 12.52 -17.83
N HIS A 183 12.15 11.27 -17.43
CA HIS A 183 10.85 10.59 -17.41
C HIS A 183 10.57 9.86 -16.08
N ILE A 184 9.86 10.56 -15.19
CA ILE A 184 9.38 10.04 -13.88
C ILE A 184 8.59 8.72 -14.02
N MET A 185 7.99 8.44 -15.19
CA MET A 185 7.23 7.21 -15.45
C MET A 185 8.06 5.93 -15.23
N VAL A 186 9.38 5.97 -15.42
CA VAL A 186 10.26 4.81 -15.18
C VAL A 186 10.28 4.43 -13.68
N TYR A 187 10.38 5.43 -12.79
CA TYR A 187 10.33 5.20 -11.34
C TYR A 187 8.96 4.71 -10.87
N ILE A 188 7.89 5.26 -11.45
CA ILE A 188 6.52 4.81 -11.16
C ILE A 188 6.35 3.35 -11.58
N GLY A 189 6.83 2.97 -12.77
CA GLY A 189 6.78 1.59 -13.26
C GLY A 189 7.52 0.60 -12.33
N VAL A 190 8.72 0.96 -11.88
CA VAL A 190 9.48 0.16 -10.90
C VAL A 190 8.70 0.03 -9.59
N CYS A 191 8.16 1.13 -9.07
CA CYS A 191 7.36 1.12 -7.84
C CYS A 191 6.09 0.26 -7.97
N SER A 192 5.41 0.28 -9.12
CA SER A 192 4.22 -0.53 -9.38
C SER A 192 4.53 -2.02 -9.49
N LEU A 193 5.60 -2.39 -10.20
CA LEU A 193 6.04 -3.79 -10.35
C LEU A 193 6.48 -4.37 -9.01
N VAL A 194 7.37 -3.69 -8.29
CA VAL A 194 7.79 -4.09 -6.93
C VAL A 194 6.61 -4.04 -5.95
N GLY A 195 5.69 -3.09 -6.14
CA GLY A 195 4.41 -2.97 -5.45
C GLY A 195 3.60 -4.26 -5.47
N SER A 196 3.39 -4.80 -6.67
CA SER A 196 2.62 -6.03 -6.85
C SER A 196 3.20 -7.24 -6.09
N LEU A 197 4.53 -7.42 -6.13
CA LEU A 197 5.20 -8.49 -5.37
C LEU A 197 5.10 -8.29 -3.86
N SER A 198 5.21 -7.03 -3.40
CA SER A 198 5.08 -6.68 -1.98
C SER A 198 3.69 -7.01 -1.45
N VAL A 199 2.62 -6.65 -2.17
CA VAL A 199 1.22 -6.92 -1.76
C VAL A 199 0.99 -8.42 -1.57
N MET A 200 1.47 -9.25 -2.49
CA MET A 200 1.30 -10.70 -2.38
C MET A 200 2.10 -11.28 -1.21
N SER A 201 3.33 -10.80 -1.00
CA SER A 201 4.18 -11.24 0.10
C SER A 201 3.65 -10.81 1.48
N VAL A 202 3.10 -9.59 1.59
CA VAL A 202 2.44 -9.11 2.82
C VAL A 202 1.19 -9.96 3.13
N LYS A 203 0.41 -10.34 2.11
CA LYS A 203 -0.74 -11.24 2.31
C LYS A 203 -0.31 -12.59 2.86
N ALA A 204 0.75 -13.18 2.32
CA ALA A 204 1.33 -14.44 2.82
C ALA A 204 1.80 -14.31 4.28
N LEU A 205 2.49 -13.22 4.63
CA LEU A 205 2.91 -12.93 5.99
C LEU A 205 1.74 -12.69 6.95
N GLY A 206 0.70 -11.98 6.52
CA GLY A 206 -0.49 -11.74 7.32
C GLY A 206 -1.20 -13.04 7.71
N ILE A 207 -1.30 -13.97 6.76
CA ILE A 207 -1.82 -15.33 7.01
C ILE A 207 -0.91 -16.07 8.02
N ALA A 208 0.41 -16.03 7.83
CA ALA A 208 1.38 -16.67 8.74
C ALA A 208 1.28 -16.15 10.17
N ILE A 209 1.16 -14.83 10.35
CA ILE A 209 1.02 -14.19 11.66
C ILE A 209 -0.32 -14.56 12.30
N LYS A 210 -1.42 -14.50 11.55
CA LYS A 210 -2.75 -14.86 12.06
C LYS A 210 -2.77 -16.30 12.59
N LEU A 211 -2.22 -17.25 11.82
CA LEU A 211 -2.10 -18.66 12.22
C LEU A 211 -1.20 -18.86 13.46
N THR A 212 -0.12 -18.09 13.54
CA THR A 212 0.78 -18.10 14.70
C THR A 212 0.08 -17.61 15.97
N LEU A 213 -0.70 -16.54 15.87
CA LEU A 213 -1.50 -16.02 16.98
C LEU A 213 -2.65 -16.96 17.38
N SER A 214 -3.18 -17.76 16.43
CA SER A 214 -4.16 -18.81 16.68
C SER A 214 -3.56 -20.09 17.30
N GLY A 215 -2.27 -20.12 17.61
CA GLY A 215 -1.60 -21.20 18.36
C GLY A 215 -0.85 -22.22 17.51
N MET A 216 -0.86 -22.11 16.18
CA MET A 216 -0.03 -22.93 15.29
C MET A 216 1.22 -22.14 14.88
N ASN A 217 2.37 -22.47 15.47
CA ASN A 217 3.58 -21.64 15.42
C ASN A 217 4.25 -21.61 14.02
N GLN A 218 3.67 -20.86 13.08
CA GLN A 218 4.09 -20.77 11.68
C GLN A 218 5.38 -19.93 11.48
N LEU A 219 5.81 -19.20 12.51
CA LEU A 219 7.08 -18.44 12.53
C LEU A 219 8.34 -19.33 12.56
N ILE A 220 8.18 -20.62 12.85
CA ILE A 220 9.28 -21.60 12.83
C ILE A 220 9.69 -21.94 11.40
N TYR A 221 8.78 -21.80 10.43
CA TYR A 221 9.04 -22.15 9.04
C TYR A 221 9.96 -21.13 8.34
N PRO A 222 11.03 -21.59 7.65
CA PRO A 222 11.93 -20.71 6.92
C PRO A 222 11.24 -19.93 5.78
N GLN A 223 10.14 -20.46 5.25
CA GLN A 223 9.31 -19.82 4.21
C GLN A 223 8.79 -18.45 4.66
N THR A 224 8.36 -18.32 5.92
CA THR A 224 7.84 -17.07 6.47
C THR A 224 8.92 -15.97 6.48
N TRP A 225 10.17 -16.34 6.77
CA TRP A 225 11.31 -15.42 6.75
C TRP A 225 11.71 -14.99 5.34
N VAL A 226 11.55 -15.86 4.34
CA VAL A 226 11.76 -15.50 2.93
C VAL A 226 10.75 -14.44 2.51
N PHE A 227 9.45 -14.62 2.79
CA PHE A 227 8.45 -13.60 2.49
C PHE A 227 8.72 -12.29 3.25
N ALA A 228 9.15 -12.36 4.51
CA ALA A 228 9.50 -11.17 5.30
C ALA A 228 10.69 -10.40 4.70
N LEU A 229 11.72 -11.12 4.24
CA LEU A 229 12.86 -10.52 3.56
C LEU A 229 12.44 -9.86 2.24
N VAL A 230 11.63 -10.54 1.43
CA VAL A 230 11.13 -10.00 0.16
C VAL A 230 10.33 -8.71 0.39
N VAL A 231 9.41 -8.70 1.37
CA VAL A 231 8.66 -7.49 1.74
C VAL A 231 9.61 -6.37 2.16
N THR A 232 10.57 -6.67 3.02
CA THR A 232 11.53 -5.67 3.52
C THR A 232 12.32 -5.03 2.38
N VAL A 233 12.89 -5.85 1.48
CA VAL A 233 13.64 -5.37 0.31
C VAL A 233 12.72 -4.56 -0.62
N CYS A 234 11.49 -5.02 -0.86
CA CYS A 234 10.53 -4.32 -1.71
C CYS A 234 10.17 -2.94 -1.13
N VAL A 235 9.84 -2.87 0.17
CA VAL A 235 9.47 -1.62 0.85
C VAL A 235 10.63 -0.63 0.86
N LEU A 236 11.86 -1.08 1.13
CA LEU A 236 13.04 -0.21 1.08
C LEU A 236 13.29 0.33 -0.33
N THR A 237 13.13 -0.51 -1.34
CA THR A 237 13.27 -0.14 -2.76
C THR A 237 12.21 0.89 -3.16
N GLN A 238 10.94 0.64 -2.82
CA GLN A 238 9.84 1.56 -3.06
C GLN A 238 10.06 2.89 -2.33
N MET A 239 10.46 2.86 -1.07
CA MET A 239 10.70 4.08 -0.29
C MET A 239 11.82 4.92 -0.92
N ASN A 240 12.89 4.30 -1.41
CA ASN A 240 13.97 5.00 -2.09
C ASN A 240 13.48 5.68 -3.38
N TYR A 241 12.80 4.94 -4.26
CA TYR A 241 12.33 5.48 -5.54
C TYR A 241 11.19 6.49 -5.38
N LEU A 242 10.25 6.27 -4.46
CA LEU A 242 9.16 7.20 -4.20
C LEU A 242 9.69 8.52 -3.60
N ASN A 243 10.66 8.44 -2.69
CA ASN A 243 11.33 9.65 -2.18
C ASN A 243 12.08 10.42 -3.27
N LYS A 244 12.63 9.74 -4.28
CA LYS A 244 13.23 10.41 -5.46
C LYS A 244 12.18 11.17 -6.24
N VAL A 245 11.07 10.52 -6.58
CA VAL A 245 9.95 11.13 -7.33
C VAL A 245 9.32 12.31 -6.58
N ASP A 246 9.12 12.18 -5.27
CA ASP A 246 8.49 13.24 -4.46
C ASP A 246 9.39 14.47 -4.24
N SER A 247 10.70 14.34 -4.49
CA SER A 247 11.67 15.42 -4.33
C SER A 247 11.86 16.30 -5.56
N GLU A 248 11.35 15.87 -6.73
CA GLU A 248 11.29 16.66 -7.96
C GLU A 248 10.09 17.63 -7.95
#